data_AF-A0A1I1R8A4-F1
#
_entry.id   AF-A0A1I1R8A4-F1
#
_cell.length_a   1.000
_cell.length_b   1.000
_cell.length_c   1.000
_cell.angle_alpha   90.00
_cell.angle_beta   90.00
_cell.angle_gamma   90.00
#
_symmetry.space_group_name_H-M   'P 1'
#
loop_
_entity.id
_entity.type
_entity.pdbx_description
1 polymer ?
#
loop_
_entity_poly.entity_id
_entity_poly.type
_entity_poly.pdbx_seq_one_letter_code
_entity_poly.pdbx_strand_id
1 'polypeptide(L)'
;MRNPVAGDNRLRQICRAFVRFAEHWFVKNFLRPVFFLMPPSLVTWATMREGVQSEITRLFGSEVAGFLDDSALLVLIGAYLYIVILKSIYGAIENYSKPGRELGRDDVLAILHSVNVVVGDKMKRFCRTLDSIGRREEVSAQDVFQSITQPDQQIGLLVSAVHGAFDFIDNTGAYFRVGLLTVEEGKPIEWAQFYPPERPPRASESDLAHPGSTVMNSIRSKRTVIVEDINKEVKKRKKQDRRYLKLHNRDDEQGSQLCYPVVDPSTREVVLVLTIAGDKQCCLREKHLELYEWIIDHYSVRLTLEHRLYLLREKTL
;
A
#
# COMPACT_ATOMS: atom_id res chain seq x y z
N MET A 1 18.47 3.02 -2.34
CA MET A 1 17.82 2.06 -1.42
C MET A 1 16.59 2.73 -0.83
N ARG A 2 15.38 2.28 -1.20
CA ARG A 2 14.11 2.73 -0.62
C ARG A 2 13.49 1.52 0.09
N ASN A 3 13.36 1.62 1.42
CA ASN A 3 12.61 0.64 2.20
C ASN A 3 11.14 0.70 1.75
N PRO A 4 10.44 -0.44 1.60
CA PRO A 4 8.99 -0.41 1.47
C PRO A 4 8.42 0.13 2.79
N VAL A 5 7.75 1.28 2.73
CA VAL A 5 6.95 1.81 3.82
C VAL A 5 5.56 1.19 3.70
N ALA A 6 5.11 0.66 4.83
CA ALA A 6 3.76 0.27 5.20
C ALA A 6 3.17 -1.04 4.60
N GLY A 7 2.36 -1.70 5.44
CA GLY A 7 1.42 -2.76 5.07
C GLY A 7 1.92 -4.17 4.74
N ASP A 8 3.11 -4.35 4.18
CA ASP A 8 3.43 -5.63 3.54
C ASP A 8 3.63 -6.76 4.58
N ASN A 9 2.81 -7.81 4.50
CA ASN A 9 2.91 -8.96 5.39
C ASN A 9 4.34 -9.54 5.26
N ARG A 10 5.07 -9.77 6.36
CA ARG A 10 6.50 -10.21 6.31
C ARG A 10 6.70 -11.39 5.34
N LEU A 11 5.71 -12.28 5.27
CA LEU A 11 5.68 -13.40 4.35
C LEU A 11 5.74 -12.97 2.87
N ARG A 12 4.95 -11.96 2.48
CA ARG A 12 4.89 -11.46 1.10
C ARG A 12 6.17 -10.73 0.70
N GLN A 13 6.79 -9.99 1.63
CA GLN A 13 8.12 -9.41 1.44
C GLN A 13 9.18 -10.50 1.17
N ILE A 14 9.16 -11.58 1.95
CA ILE A 14 10.04 -12.74 1.76
C ILE A 14 9.78 -13.40 0.40
N CYS A 15 8.51 -13.62 0.03
CA CYS A 15 8.15 -14.17 -1.28
C CYS A 15 8.66 -13.29 -2.42
N ARG A 16 8.55 -11.96 -2.34
CA ARG A 16 9.12 -11.05 -3.35
C ARG A 16 10.64 -11.09 -3.40
N ALA A 17 11.30 -11.10 -2.25
CA ALA A 17 12.75 -11.21 -2.19
C ALA A 17 13.23 -12.51 -2.84
N PHE A 18 12.53 -13.62 -2.55
CA PHE A 18 12.78 -14.92 -3.17
C PHE A 18 12.54 -14.89 -4.68
N VAL A 19 11.42 -14.33 -5.15
CA VAL A 19 11.12 -14.24 -6.59
C VAL A 19 12.17 -13.38 -7.30
N ARG A 20 12.58 -12.23 -6.73
CA ARG A 20 13.66 -11.40 -7.30
C ARG A 20 14.99 -12.14 -7.36
N PHE A 21 15.33 -12.89 -6.32
CA PHE A 21 16.52 -13.74 -6.32
C PHE A 21 16.42 -14.82 -7.40
N ALA A 22 15.28 -15.51 -7.49
CA ALA A 22 15.04 -16.58 -8.46
C ALA A 22 15.02 -16.08 -9.93
N GLU A 23 14.59 -14.84 -10.16
CA GLU A 23 14.59 -14.17 -11.47
C GLU A 23 15.93 -13.50 -11.81
N HIS A 24 16.88 -13.46 -10.88
CA HIS A 24 18.21 -12.95 -11.17
C HIS A 24 18.83 -13.76 -12.31
N TRP A 25 19.43 -13.11 -13.32
CA TRP A 25 19.90 -13.75 -14.55
C TRP A 25 20.74 -15.01 -14.30
N PHE A 26 21.68 -14.94 -13.34
CA PHE A 26 22.50 -16.09 -12.94
C PHE A 26 21.68 -17.24 -12.34
N VAL A 27 20.73 -16.92 -11.45
CA VAL A 27 19.90 -17.95 -10.80
C VAL A 27 18.94 -18.58 -11.81
N LYS A 28 18.31 -17.77 -12.64
CA LYS A 28 17.35 -18.20 -13.66
C LYS A 28 17.99 -19.07 -14.74
N ASN A 29 19.20 -18.72 -15.20
CA ASN A 29 19.82 -19.37 -16.35
C ASN A 29 20.82 -20.47 -15.97
N PHE A 30 21.39 -20.46 -14.77
CA PHE A 30 22.38 -21.46 -14.35
C PHE A 30 21.90 -22.31 -13.17
N LEU A 31 21.58 -21.70 -12.02
CA LEU A 31 21.23 -22.47 -10.82
C LEU A 31 19.90 -23.21 -10.96
N ARG A 32 18.88 -22.57 -11.56
CA ARG A 32 17.54 -23.13 -11.69
C ARG A 32 17.55 -24.38 -12.59
N PRO A 33 18.11 -24.37 -13.82
CA PRO A 33 18.22 -25.60 -14.62
C PRO A 33 18.97 -26.71 -13.90
N VAL A 34 20.09 -26.40 -13.23
CA VAL A 34 20.85 -27.39 -12.47
C VAL A 34 20.01 -27.97 -11.33
N PHE A 35 19.33 -27.15 -10.54
CA PHE A 35 18.54 -27.63 -9.41
C PHE A 35 17.30 -28.43 -9.85
N PHE A 36 16.69 -28.08 -10.97
CA PHE A 36 15.54 -28.80 -11.53
C PHE A 36 15.94 -30.12 -12.20
N LEU A 37 17.12 -30.18 -12.84
CA LEU A 37 17.56 -31.35 -13.61
C LEU A 37 18.44 -32.30 -12.78
N MET A 38 19.16 -31.82 -11.77
CA MET A 38 20.15 -32.62 -11.04
C MET A 38 19.53 -33.79 -10.26
N PRO A 39 18.42 -33.64 -9.50
CA PRO A 39 17.83 -34.78 -8.80
C PRO A 39 17.32 -35.88 -9.75
N PRO A 40 16.54 -35.58 -10.82
CA PRO A 40 16.18 -36.57 -11.84
C PRO A 40 17.40 -37.21 -12.52
N SER A 41 18.44 -36.43 -12.80
CA SER A 41 19.65 -36.93 -13.46
C SER A 41 20.46 -37.86 -12.55
N LEU A 42 20.58 -37.53 -11.26
CA LEU A 42 21.23 -38.37 -10.26
C LEU A 42 20.48 -39.68 -10.07
N VAL A 43 19.16 -39.61 -10.01
CA VAL A 43 18.30 -40.79 -9.89
C VAL A 43 18.41 -41.67 -11.13
N THR A 44 18.40 -41.09 -12.33
CA THR A 44 18.58 -41.84 -13.59
C THR A 44 19.98 -42.47 -13.66
N TRP A 45 21.01 -41.70 -13.30
CA TRP A 45 22.40 -42.17 -13.25
C TRP A 45 22.59 -43.31 -12.24
N ALA A 46 21.95 -43.22 -11.07
CA ALA A 46 21.92 -44.24 -10.05
C ALA A 46 21.30 -45.56 -10.53
N THR A 47 20.24 -45.48 -11.35
CA THR A 47 19.55 -46.65 -11.90
C THR A 47 20.24 -47.26 -13.13
N MET A 48 21.04 -46.49 -13.87
CA MET A 48 21.61 -46.93 -15.17
C MET A 48 23.05 -47.44 -15.09
N ARG A 49 23.78 -47.20 -14.00
CA ARG A 49 25.22 -47.51 -13.93
C ARG A 49 25.52 -48.65 -12.97
N GLU A 50 26.01 -49.77 -13.52
CA GLU A 50 26.50 -50.90 -12.74
C GLU A 50 27.62 -50.45 -11.78
N GLY A 51 27.45 -50.72 -10.49
CA GLY A 51 28.39 -50.34 -9.42
C GLY A 51 27.98 -49.15 -8.54
N VAL A 52 27.04 -48.30 -8.96
CA VAL A 52 26.53 -47.19 -8.12
C VAL A 52 25.57 -47.70 -7.03
N GLN A 53 24.92 -48.84 -7.28
CA GLN A 53 23.96 -49.47 -6.38
C GLN A 53 24.59 -49.93 -5.05
N SER A 54 25.85 -50.40 -5.08
CA SER A 54 26.59 -50.77 -3.87
C SER A 54 26.95 -49.56 -3.02
N GLU A 55 27.20 -48.40 -3.65
CA GLU A 55 27.43 -47.12 -2.96
C GLU A 55 26.13 -46.55 -2.36
N ILE A 56 25.00 -46.67 -3.07
CA ILE A 56 23.68 -46.26 -2.56
C ILE A 56 23.26 -47.12 -1.37
N THR A 57 23.47 -48.44 -1.47
CA THR A 57 23.22 -49.38 -0.37
C THR A 57 24.03 -49.00 0.88
N ARG A 58 25.26 -48.53 0.69
CA ARG A 58 26.14 -48.07 1.77
C ARG A 58 25.71 -46.72 2.37
N LEU A 59 25.19 -45.79 1.58
CA LEU A 59 24.86 -44.43 2.02
C LEU A 59 23.42 -44.28 2.53
N PHE A 60 22.47 -44.97 1.92
CA PHE A 60 21.03 -44.81 2.15
C PHE A 60 20.35 -46.11 2.63
N GLY A 61 21.08 -47.23 2.68
CA GLY A 61 20.57 -48.52 3.14
C GLY A 61 20.02 -49.41 2.03
N SER A 62 19.89 -50.70 2.32
CA SER A 62 19.46 -51.74 1.37
C SER A 62 18.02 -51.60 0.92
N GLU A 63 17.14 -51.03 1.75
CA GLU A 63 15.72 -50.84 1.40
C GLU A 63 15.52 -49.81 0.29
N VAL A 64 16.25 -48.69 0.34
CA VAL A 64 16.20 -47.64 -0.68
C VAL A 64 16.83 -48.12 -1.98
N ALA A 65 17.94 -48.86 -1.88
CA ALA A 65 18.61 -49.45 -3.05
C ALA A 65 17.73 -50.51 -3.74
N GLY A 66 17.04 -51.37 -2.96
CA GLY A 66 16.10 -52.36 -3.50
C GLY A 66 14.88 -51.69 -4.15
N PHE A 67 14.32 -50.65 -3.54
CA PHE A 67 13.19 -49.90 -4.13
C PHE A 67 13.55 -49.21 -5.45
N LEU A 68 14.76 -48.63 -5.55
CA LEU A 68 15.22 -47.99 -6.79
C LEU A 68 15.36 -48.98 -7.96
N ASP A 69 15.67 -50.24 -7.65
CA ASP A 69 15.87 -51.30 -8.64
C ASP A 69 14.55 -51.96 -9.06
N ASP A 70 13.71 -52.32 -8.08
CA ASP A 70 12.42 -52.99 -8.31
C ASP A 70 11.37 -52.06 -8.95
N SER A 71 11.58 -50.74 -8.91
CA SER A 71 10.54 -49.76 -9.24
C SER A 71 11.05 -48.56 -10.04
N ALA A 72 11.95 -48.78 -11.00
CA ALA A 72 12.48 -47.75 -11.91
C ALA A 72 11.39 -46.84 -12.53
N LEU A 73 10.20 -47.40 -12.82
CA LEU A 73 9.06 -46.63 -13.34
C LEU A 73 8.46 -45.67 -12.29
N LEU A 74 8.31 -46.09 -11.03
CA LEU A 74 7.84 -45.21 -9.94
C LEU A 74 8.86 -44.11 -9.65
N VAL A 75 10.14 -44.42 -9.80
CA VAL A 75 11.25 -43.50 -9.64
C VAL A 75 11.24 -42.42 -10.72
N LEU A 76 11.03 -42.80 -11.99
CA LEU A 76 10.83 -41.85 -13.10
C LEU A 76 9.59 -40.98 -12.91
N ILE A 77 8.47 -41.57 -12.49
CA ILE A 77 7.24 -40.84 -12.17
C ILE A 77 7.49 -39.86 -11.01
N GLY A 78 8.21 -40.28 -9.97
CA GLY A 78 8.58 -39.45 -8.83
C GLY A 78 9.47 -38.26 -9.23
N ALA A 79 10.45 -38.49 -10.11
CA ALA A 79 11.30 -37.42 -10.64
C ALA A 79 10.51 -36.40 -11.48
N TYR A 80 9.54 -36.86 -12.28
CA TYR A 80 8.64 -35.97 -13.00
C TYR A 80 7.72 -35.19 -12.04
N LEU A 81 7.11 -35.87 -11.07
CA LEU A 81 6.26 -35.25 -10.04
C LEU A 81 7.03 -34.21 -9.24
N TYR A 82 8.30 -34.46 -8.91
CA TYR A 82 9.18 -33.49 -8.25
C TYR A 82 9.28 -32.18 -9.03
N ILE A 83 9.50 -32.23 -10.35
CA ILE A 83 9.55 -31.05 -11.21
C ILE A 83 8.20 -30.31 -11.20
N VAL A 84 7.10 -31.04 -11.32
CA VAL A 84 5.73 -30.48 -11.33
C VAL A 84 5.42 -29.79 -10.00
N ILE A 85 5.74 -30.43 -8.88
CA ILE A 85 5.55 -29.89 -7.52
C ILE A 85 6.38 -28.62 -7.35
N LEU A 86 7.67 -28.63 -7.69
CA LEU A 86 8.52 -27.44 -7.59
C LEU A 86 8.03 -26.29 -8.46
N LYS A 87 7.61 -26.56 -9.70
CA LYS A 87 7.01 -25.53 -10.57
C LYS A 87 5.73 -24.97 -9.96
N SER A 88 4.90 -25.82 -9.37
CA SER A 88 3.65 -25.43 -8.72
C SER A 88 3.90 -24.59 -7.47
N ILE A 89 4.85 -24.98 -6.62
CA ILE A 89 5.29 -24.20 -5.44
C ILE A 89 5.84 -22.85 -5.88
N TYR A 90 6.72 -22.83 -6.88
CA TYR A 90 7.25 -21.58 -7.43
C TYR A 90 6.14 -20.68 -7.98
N GLY A 91 5.22 -21.23 -8.77
CA GLY A 91 4.07 -20.49 -9.32
C GLY A 91 3.15 -19.95 -8.22
N ALA A 92 2.95 -20.70 -7.14
CA ALA A 92 2.20 -20.22 -5.97
C ALA A 92 2.92 -19.06 -5.27
N ILE A 93 4.24 -19.15 -5.08
CA ILE A 93 5.06 -18.07 -4.50
C ILE A 93 5.04 -16.83 -5.40
N GLU A 94 5.20 -17.02 -6.71
CA GLU A 94 5.16 -15.94 -7.70
C GLU A 94 3.80 -15.24 -7.68
N ASN A 95 2.70 -15.99 -7.72
CA ASN A 95 1.36 -15.44 -7.67
C ASN A 95 1.07 -14.70 -6.36
N TYR A 96 1.53 -15.23 -5.22
CA TYR A 96 1.41 -14.56 -3.93
C TYR A 96 2.25 -13.28 -3.83
N SER A 97 3.37 -13.22 -4.57
CA SER A 97 4.26 -12.06 -4.59
C SER A 97 3.70 -10.87 -5.39
N LYS A 98 2.85 -11.14 -6.40
CA LYS A 98 2.25 -10.11 -7.26
C LYS A 98 1.27 -9.21 -6.49
N PRO A 99 1.18 -7.91 -6.81
CA PRO A 99 0.22 -7.00 -6.16
C PRO A 99 -1.22 -7.44 -6.44
N GLY A 100 -2.16 -7.10 -5.54
CA GLY A 100 -3.56 -7.52 -5.67
C GLY A 100 -4.32 -6.85 -6.82
N ARG A 101 -3.78 -5.75 -7.34
CA ARG A 101 -4.23 -5.02 -8.53
C ARG A 101 -3.03 -4.36 -9.20
N GLU A 102 -2.93 -4.52 -10.51
CA GLU A 102 -1.99 -3.79 -11.35
C GLU A 102 -2.71 -2.56 -11.94
N LEU A 103 -1.99 -1.44 -12.04
CA LEU A 103 -2.51 -0.22 -12.65
C LEU A 103 -2.40 -0.32 -14.17
N GLY A 104 -3.48 0.08 -14.86
CA GLY A 104 -3.43 0.31 -16.29
C GLY A 104 -2.58 1.54 -16.63
N ARG A 105 -2.18 1.66 -17.91
CA ARG A 105 -1.48 2.86 -18.39
C ARG A 105 -2.28 4.14 -18.13
N ASP A 106 -3.60 4.07 -18.36
CA ASP A 106 -4.50 5.21 -18.19
C ASP A 106 -4.63 5.61 -16.71
N ASP A 107 -4.64 4.64 -15.79
CA ASP A 107 -4.63 4.90 -14.35
C ASP A 107 -3.38 5.69 -13.93
N VAL A 108 -2.20 5.27 -14.42
CA VAL A 108 -0.93 5.94 -14.12
C VAL A 108 -0.92 7.36 -14.69
N LEU A 109 -1.41 7.55 -15.92
CA LEU A 109 -1.50 8.86 -16.55
C LEU A 109 -2.46 9.80 -15.80
N ALA A 110 -3.59 9.29 -15.33
CA ALA A 110 -4.55 10.06 -14.55
C ALA A 110 -3.97 10.51 -13.20
N ILE A 111 -3.30 9.61 -12.47
CA ILE A 111 -2.63 9.93 -11.20
C ILE A 111 -1.48 10.92 -11.42
N LEU A 112 -0.72 10.79 -12.50
CA LEU A 112 0.35 11.74 -12.83
C LEU A 112 -0.23 13.11 -13.18
N HIS A 113 -1.34 13.14 -13.94
CA HIS A 113 -2.02 14.36 -14.31
C HIS A 113 -2.56 15.10 -13.08
N SER A 114 -3.24 14.42 -12.16
CA SER A 114 -3.77 15.04 -10.94
C SER A 114 -2.65 15.64 -10.08
N VAL A 115 -1.50 14.96 -9.96
CA VAL A 115 -0.31 15.50 -9.29
C VAL A 115 0.22 16.75 -10.00
N ASN A 116 0.28 16.73 -11.33
CA ASN A 116 0.78 17.86 -12.12
C ASN A 116 -0.14 19.08 -12.06
N VAL A 117 -1.47 18.89 -11.98
CA VAL A 117 -2.42 20.00 -11.79
C VAL A 117 -2.14 20.73 -10.49
N VAL A 118 -1.94 20.00 -9.39
CA VAL A 118 -1.63 20.57 -8.07
C VAL A 118 -0.32 21.36 -8.07
N VAL A 119 0.71 20.86 -8.76
CA VAL A 119 2.00 21.58 -8.92
C VAL A 119 1.85 22.78 -9.85
N GLY A 120 1.10 22.64 -10.94
CA GLY A 120 0.85 23.68 -11.92
C GLY A 120 0.15 24.88 -11.31
N ASP A 121 -0.82 24.66 -10.42
CA ASP A 121 -1.49 25.76 -9.72
C ASP A 121 -0.56 26.49 -8.74
N LYS A 122 0.33 25.77 -8.05
CA LYS A 122 1.40 26.39 -7.26
C LYS A 122 2.31 27.23 -8.17
N MET A 123 2.74 26.70 -9.31
CA MET A 123 3.57 27.44 -10.28
C MET A 123 2.89 28.72 -10.78
N LYS A 124 1.59 28.66 -11.12
CA LYS A 124 0.81 29.84 -11.53
C LYS A 124 0.81 30.92 -10.45
N ARG A 125 0.72 30.56 -9.16
CA ARG A 125 0.81 31.53 -8.05
C ARG A 125 2.17 32.22 -8.05
N PHE A 126 3.26 31.47 -8.17
CA PHE A 126 4.61 32.04 -8.24
C PHE A 126 4.78 33.00 -9.41
N CYS A 127 4.34 32.62 -10.61
CA CYS A 127 4.40 33.50 -11.79
C CYS A 127 3.58 34.79 -11.59
N ARG A 128 2.35 34.67 -11.09
CA ARG A 128 1.47 35.84 -10.83
C ARG A 128 2.08 36.78 -9.79
N THR A 129 2.66 36.24 -8.72
CA THR A 129 3.35 37.05 -7.71
C THR A 129 4.55 37.75 -8.33
N LEU A 130 5.39 37.05 -9.11
CA LEU A 130 6.54 37.64 -9.77
C LEU A 130 6.15 38.78 -10.72
N ASP A 131 5.12 38.57 -11.55
CA ASP A 131 4.57 39.59 -12.45
C ASP A 131 4.04 40.81 -11.69
N SER A 132 3.48 40.60 -10.50
CA SER A 132 2.97 41.69 -9.65
C SER A 132 4.09 42.50 -8.97
N ILE A 133 5.21 41.85 -8.64
CA ILE A 133 6.39 42.50 -8.04
C ILE A 133 7.09 43.38 -9.07
N GLY A 134 7.24 42.90 -10.32
CA GLY A 134 7.86 43.68 -11.40
C GLY A 134 7.14 45.00 -11.75
N ARG A 135 5.96 45.26 -11.16
CA ARG A 135 5.11 46.44 -11.38
C ARG A 135 5.02 47.36 -10.15
N ARG A 136 5.70 47.06 -9.04
CA ARG A 136 5.64 47.82 -7.77
C ARG A 136 7.04 48.24 -7.33
N GLU A 137 7.20 49.48 -6.86
CA GLU A 137 8.50 50.04 -6.44
C GLU A 137 8.96 49.53 -5.07
N GLU A 138 8.03 49.25 -4.15
CA GLU A 138 8.34 48.65 -2.85
C GLU A 138 7.44 47.42 -2.62
N VAL A 139 8.05 46.26 -2.37
CA VAL A 139 7.34 45.04 -2.00
C VAL A 139 8.03 44.43 -0.79
N SER A 140 7.28 44.24 0.30
CA SER A 140 7.79 43.56 1.49
C SER A 140 7.99 42.07 1.20
N ALA A 141 9.10 41.51 1.67
CA ALA A 141 9.36 40.06 1.60
C ALA A 141 8.25 39.24 2.30
N GLN A 142 7.63 39.82 3.34
CA GLN A 142 6.51 39.21 4.05
C GLN A 142 5.27 39.10 3.15
N ASP A 143 4.93 40.15 2.41
CA ASP A 143 3.78 40.16 1.50
C ASP A 143 4.00 39.18 0.34
N VAL A 144 5.23 39.13 -0.19
CA VAL A 144 5.62 38.12 -1.18
C VAL A 144 5.42 36.72 -0.61
N PHE A 145 5.96 36.45 0.58
CA PHE A 145 5.85 35.16 1.23
C PHE A 145 4.40 34.74 1.45
N GLN A 146 3.55 35.62 2.00
CA GLN A 146 2.12 35.34 2.20
C GLN A 146 1.37 35.11 0.88
N SER A 147 1.72 35.85 -0.18
CA SER A 147 1.06 35.68 -1.48
C SER A 147 1.36 34.31 -2.12
N ILE A 148 2.60 33.82 -1.99
CA ILE A 148 3.01 32.54 -2.57
C ILE A 148 2.65 31.35 -1.67
N THR A 149 2.70 31.54 -0.35
CA THR A 149 2.41 30.50 0.64
C THR A 149 0.93 30.52 1.03
N GLN A 150 0.16 29.69 0.34
CA GLN A 150 -1.26 29.46 0.62
C GLN A 150 -1.48 27.98 0.97
N PRO A 151 -1.00 27.51 2.14
CA PRO A 151 -1.09 26.11 2.54
C PRO A 151 -2.53 25.61 2.57
N ASP A 152 -3.48 26.41 3.05
CA ASP A 152 -4.91 26.04 3.13
C ASP A 152 -5.48 25.72 1.74
N GLN A 153 -5.22 26.59 0.76
CA GLN A 153 -5.62 26.38 -0.63
C GLN A 153 -4.94 25.12 -1.21
N GLN A 154 -3.64 24.94 -0.94
CA GLN A 154 -2.88 23.82 -1.48
C GLN A 154 -3.31 22.48 -0.88
N ILE A 155 -3.64 22.44 0.41
CA ILE A 155 -4.21 21.29 1.10
C ILE A 155 -5.58 20.96 0.50
N GLY A 156 -6.42 21.96 0.25
CA GLY A 156 -7.66 21.85 -0.54
C GLY A 156 -7.48 21.10 -1.86
N LEU A 157 -6.54 21.57 -2.68
CA LEU A 157 -6.23 20.97 -3.98
C LEU A 157 -5.69 19.54 -3.84
N LEU A 158 -4.85 19.26 -2.84
CA LEU A 158 -4.32 17.92 -2.59
C LEU A 158 -5.42 16.94 -2.20
N VAL A 159 -6.35 17.33 -1.32
CA VAL A 159 -7.48 16.49 -0.89
C VAL A 159 -8.42 16.20 -2.07
N SER A 160 -8.72 17.21 -2.90
CA SER A 160 -9.51 17.02 -4.13
C SER A 160 -8.78 16.13 -5.16
N ALA A 161 -7.46 16.27 -5.31
CA ALA A 161 -6.68 15.42 -6.20
C ALA A 161 -6.65 13.95 -5.75
N VAL A 162 -6.57 13.70 -4.44
CA VAL A 162 -6.72 12.34 -3.90
C VAL A 162 -8.11 11.79 -4.23
N HIS A 163 -9.17 12.57 -4.01
CA HIS A 163 -10.52 12.15 -4.39
C HIS A 163 -10.58 11.76 -5.87
N GLY A 164 -10.10 12.63 -6.77
CA GLY A 164 -10.08 12.36 -8.21
C GLY A 164 -9.28 11.10 -8.58
N ALA A 165 -8.16 10.85 -7.90
CA ALA A 165 -7.39 9.62 -8.12
C ALA A 165 -8.16 8.36 -7.71
N PHE A 166 -8.86 8.38 -6.56
CA PHE A 166 -9.65 7.24 -6.11
C PHE A 166 -10.92 7.02 -6.94
N ASP A 167 -11.55 8.09 -7.38
CA ASP A 167 -12.70 8.05 -8.29
C ASP A 167 -12.32 7.47 -9.65
N PHE A 168 -11.16 7.87 -10.20
CA PHE A 168 -10.68 7.39 -11.50
C PHE A 168 -10.30 5.91 -11.48
N ILE A 169 -9.58 5.46 -10.44
CA ILE A 169 -9.18 4.06 -10.35
C ILE A 169 -10.35 3.17 -9.93
N ASP A 170 -11.50 3.71 -9.53
CA ASP A 170 -12.59 2.86 -9.09
C ASP A 170 -13.30 2.18 -10.26
N ASN A 171 -13.48 0.86 -10.13
CA ASN A 171 -14.19 0.05 -11.11
C ASN A 171 -15.57 -0.38 -10.58
N THR A 172 -15.95 0.05 -9.37
CA THR A 172 -17.20 -0.35 -8.71
C THR A 172 -18.32 0.67 -8.89
N GLY A 173 -18.01 1.86 -9.43
CA GLY A 173 -18.91 3.00 -9.50
C GLY A 173 -19.33 3.49 -8.12
N ALA A 174 -18.46 3.33 -7.12
CA ALA A 174 -18.65 3.84 -5.77
C ALA A 174 -18.38 5.34 -5.74
N TYR A 175 -19.13 6.05 -4.92
CA TYR A 175 -18.88 7.45 -4.67
C TYR A 175 -17.93 7.62 -3.48
N PHE A 176 -16.84 8.33 -3.69
CA PHE A 176 -15.84 8.56 -2.64
C PHE A 176 -15.99 9.91 -1.95
N ARG A 177 -15.60 9.94 -0.68
CA ARG A 177 -15.39 11.16 0.11
C ARG A 177 -14.01 11.09 0.71
N VAL A 178 -13.28 12.18 0.65
CA VAL A 178 -11.94 12.31 1.21
C VAL A 178 -11.93 13.41 2.24
N GLY A 179 -11.40 13.13 3.43
CA GLY A 179 -11.24 14.10 4.49
C GLY A 179 -9.84 14.04 5.09
N LEU A 180 -9.33 15.18 5.53
CA LEU A 180 -8.04 15.32 6.19
C LEU A 180 -8.27 15.81 7.62
N LEU A 181 -7.79 15.04 8.59
CA LEU A 181 -7.81 15.39 10.01
C LEU A 181 -6.43 15.86 10.46
N THR A 182 -6.41 16.90 11.27
CA THR A 182 -5.23 17.30 12.05
C THR A 182 -5.12 16.45 13.31
N VAL A 183 -3.91 16.03 13.64
CA VAL A 183 -3.62 15.24 14.83
C VAL A 183 -2.60 15.97 15.70
N GLU A 184 -2.95 16.17 16.96
CA GLU A 184 -2.04 16.70 17.99
C GLU A 184 -2.05 15.76 19.19
N GLU A 185 -0.87 15.55 19.78
CA GLU A 185 -0.70 14.67 20.96
C GLU A 185 -1.31 13.26 20.77
N GLY A 186 -1.30 12.76 19.54
CA GLY A 186 -1.84 11.45 19.19
C GLY A 186 -3.38 11.37 19.17
N LYS A 187 -4.09 12.51 19.10
CA LYS A 187 -5.54 12.58 19.00
C LYS A 187 -5.99 13.46 17.83
N PRO A 188 -7.10 13.12 17.16
CA PRO A 188 -7.70 14.00 16.17
C PRO A 188 -8.24 15.27 16.84
N ILE A 189 -7.93 16.44 16.28
CA ILE A 189 -8.34 17.74 16.83
C ILE A 189 -9.38 18.43 15.96
N GLU A 190 -9.17 18.47 14.64
CA GLU A 190 -10.08 19.12 13.69
C GLU A 190 -10.02 18.50 12.29
N TRP A 191 -11.08 18.68 11.51
CA TRP A 191 -11.08 18.45 10.07
C TRP A 191 -10.44 19.62 9.32
N ALA A 192 -9.16 19.51 8.96
CA ALA A 192 -8.44 20.52 8.20
C ALA A 192 -9.07 20.80 6.82
N GLN A 193 -9.55 19.75 6.14
CA GLN A 193 -10.15 19.87 4.81
C GLN A 193 -10.96 18.62 4.46
N PHE A 194 -11.99 18.76 3.62
CA PHE A 194 -12.69 17.63 3.02
C PHE A 194 -13.13 17.92 1.59
N TYR A 195 -13.42 16.85 0.86
CA TYR A 195 -13.95 16.87 -0.49
C TYR A 195 -14.83 15.63 -0.72
N PRO A 196 -16.00 15.76 -1.36
CA PRO A 196 -16.57 16.98 -1.91
C PRO A 196 -17.26 17.87 -0.85
N PRO A 197 -17.35 19.20 -1.05
CA PRO A 197 -17.86 20.15 -0.05
C PRO A 197 -19.33 19.90 0.35
N GLU A 198 -20.14 19.37 -0.56
CA GLU A 198 -21.57 19.14 -0.34
C GLU A 198 -21.84 17.96 0.62
N ARG A 199 -20.81 17.17 0.94
CA ARG A 199 -20.91 16.00 1.82
C ARG A 199 -19.83 16.03 2.90
N PRO A 200 -19.95 16.95 3.88
CA PRO A 200 -18.98 17.07 4.95
C PRO A 200 -18.86 15.78 5.77
N PRO A 201 -17.70 15.56 6.42
CA PRO A 201 -17.54 14.52 7.41
C PRO A 201 -18.63 14.64 8.48
N ARG A 202 -19.21 13.50 8.82
CA ARG A 202 -20.36 13.46 9.72
C ARG A 202 -20.01 13.09 11.15
N ALA A 203 -18.76 12.69 11.40
CA ALA A 203 -18.24 12.30 12.71
C ALA A 203 -17.48 13.49 13.30
N SER A 204 -17.75 13.81 14.56
CA SER A 204 -16.96 14.81 15.28
C SER A 204 -15.58 14.25 15.64
N GLU A 205 -14.65 15.14 15.94
CA GLU A 205 -13.30 14.78 16.36
C GLU A 205 -13.33 14.01 17.69
N SER A 206 -14.28 14.34 18.57
CA SER A 206 -14.53 13.60 19.81
C SER A 206 -14.97 12.16 19.56
N ASP A 207 -15.82 11.93 18.55
CA ASP A 207 -16.21 10.56 18.15
C ASP A 207 -15.02 9.80 17.58
N LEU A 208 -14.24 10.48 16.73
CA LEU A 208 -13.07 9.90 16.08
C LEU A 208 -11.96 9.60 17.09
N ALA A 209 -11.85 10.32 18.20
CA ALA A 209 -10.89 10.04 19.27
C ALA A 209 -11.17 8.73 20.04
N HIS A 210 -12.31 8.07 19.80
CA HIS A 210 -12.62 6.79 20.41
C HIS A 210 -11.62 5.68 19.95
N PRO A 211 -11.08 4.84 20.85
CA PRO A 211 -10.05 3.83 20.51
C PRO A 211 -10.45 2.80 19.44
N GLY A 212 -11.76 2.57 19.27
CA GLY A 212 -12.33 1.68 18.26
C GLY A 212 -12.57 2.33 16.89
N SER A 213 -12.32 3.63 16.73
CA SER A 213 -12.49 4.31 15.44
C SER A 213 -11.39 3.90 14.46
N THR A 214 -11.69 3.98 13.15
CA THR A 214 -10.68 3.67 12.11
C THR A 214 -9.51 4.65 12.17
N VAL A 215 -9.80 5.93 12.46
CA VAL A 215 -8.83 7.01 12.60
C VAL A 215 -7.85 6.72 13.75
N MET A 216 -8.34 6.43 14.95
CA MET A 216 -7.46 6.16 16.10
C MET A 216 -6.65 4.88 15.93
N ASN A 217 -7.23 3.86 15.29
CA ASN A 217 -6.45 2.66 14.95
C ASN A 217 -5.30 2.99 13.98
N SER A 218 -5.53 3.88 13.01
CA SER A 218 -4.49 4.33 12.09
C SER A 218 -3.41 5.15 12.79
N ILE A 219 -3.80 6.09 13.66
CA ILE A 219 -2.88 6.90 14.47
C ILE A 219 -2.00 6.01 15.36
N ARG A 220 -2.61 5.14 16.16
CA ARG A 220 -1.90 4.27 17.12
C ARG A 220 -0.97 3.27 16.44
N SER A 221 -1.41 2.68 15.33
CA SER A 221 -0.60 1.69 14.61
C SER A 221 0.45 2.32 13.71
N LYS A 222 0.35 3.62 13.42
CA LYS A 222 1.13 4.35 12.39
C LYS A 222 1.10 3.61 11.05
N ARG A 223 -0.04 2.98 10.74
CA ARG A 223 -0.29 2.20 9.51
C ARG A 223 -1.65 2.54 8.92
N THR A 224 -1.77 2.30 7.62
CA THR A 224 -3.05 2.38 6.93
C THR A 224 -3.99 1.32 7.47
N VAL A 225 -5.24 1.71 7.72
CA VAL A 225 -6.30 0.82 8.19
C VAL A 225 -7.43 0.84 7.18
N ILE A 226 -7.85 -0.34 6.72
CA ILE A 226 -8.96 -0.51 5.78
C ILE A 226 -10.07 -1.30 6.46
N VAL A 227 -11.29 -0.78 6.32
CA VAL A 227 -12.55 -1.43 6.66
C VAL A 227 -13.28 -1.67 5.33
N GLU A 228 -13.24 -2.91 4.85
CA GLU A 228 -13.83 -3.25 3.54
C GLU A 228 -15.37 -3.20 3.58
N ASP A 229 -15.98 -3.56 4.70
CA ASP A 229 -17.43 -3.58 4.88
C ASP A 229 -17.78 -3.09 6.29
N ILE A 230 -18.33 -1.86 6.33
CA ILE A 230 -18.74 -1.20 7.57
C ILE A 230 -19.79 -2.03 8.32
N ASN A 231 -20.78 -2.61 7.62
CA ASN A 231 -21.84 -3.39 8.25
C ASN A 231 -21.30 -4.64 8.93
N LYS A 232 -20.39 -5.35 8.26
CA LYS A 232 -19.73 -6.54 8.80
C LYS A 232 -18.83 -6.19 9.99
N GLU A 233 -18.11 -5.09 9.91
CA GLU A 233 -17.22 -4.62 10.97
C GLU A 233 -17.98 -4.28 12.25
N VAL A 234 -19.11 -3.56 12.13
CA VAL A 234 -19.98 -3.18 13.26
C VAL A 234 -20.62 -4.40 13.92
N LYS A 235 -20.93 -5.46 13.16
CA LYS A 235 -21.55 -6.70 13.65
C LYS A 235 -20.57 -7.64 14.37
N LYS A 236 -19.27 -7.34 14.45
CA LYS A 236 -18.30 -8.17 15.16
C LYS A 236 -18.68 -8.32 16.65
N ARG A 237 -18.63 -9.55 17.16
CA ARG A 237 -19.06 -9.91 18.53
C ARG A 237 -18.26 -9.19 19.62
N LYS A 238 -16.94 -9.10 19.46
CA LYS A 238 -16.04 -8.45 20.41
C LYS A 238 -15.85 -6.99 20.02
N LYS A 239 -16.20 -6.06 20.91
CA LYS A 239 -16.04 -4.61 20.66
C LYS A 239 -14.59 -4.20 20.43
N GLN A 240 -13.65 -4.86 21.10
CA GLN A 240 -12.21 -4.58 20.98
C GLN A 240 -11.62 -4.93 19.59
N ASP A 241 -12.27 -5.83 18.84
CA ASP A 241 -11.81 -6.28 17.52
C ASP A 241 -12.40 -5.42 16.38
N ARG A 242 -13.21 -4.41 16.74
CA ARG A 242 -13.82 -3.47 15.81
C ARG A 242 -12.84 -2.35 15.48
N ARG A 243 -12.66 -2.12 14.19
CA ARG A 243 -11.87 -1.04 13.60
C ARG A 243 -12.75 0.09 13.04
N TYR A 244 -14.04 0.09 13.36
CA TYR A 244 -15.02 1.10 12.94
C TYR A 244 -15.94 1.44 14.10
N LEU A 245 -16.19 2.73 14.29
CA LEU A 245 -17.13 3.24 15.29
C LEU A 245 -18.46 3.52 14.62
N LYS A 246 -19.52 2.85 15.07
CA LYS A 246 -20.89 3.20 14.70
C LYS A 246 -21.35 4.42 15.51
N LEU A 247 -21.71 5.51 14.84
CA LEU A 247 -22.25 6.69 15.51
C LEU A 247 -23.69 6.42 15.97
N HIS A 248 -24.11 7.04 17.07
CA HIS A 248 -25.49 6.94 17.55
C HIS A 248 -26.47 7.51 16.51
N ASN A 249 -27.61 6.83 16.32
CA ASN A 249 -28.69 7.19 15.39
C ASN A 249 -28.43 6.96 13.89
N ARG A 250 -27.48 6.08 13.52
CA ARG A 250 -27.22 5.74 12.11
C ARG A 250 -27.16 4.25 11.87
N ASP A 251 -28.31 3.69 11.54
CA ASP A 251 -28.46 2.28 11.21
C ASP A 251 -28.17 1.95 9.74
N ASP A 252 -27.96 2.97 8.90
CA ASP A 252 -27.80 2.90 7.46
C ASP A 252 -26.35 3.16 6.97
N GLU A 253 -25.37 3.25 7.87
CA GLU A 253 -23.97 3.42 7.47
C GLU A 253 -23.45 2.16 6.76
N GLN A 254 -23.36 2.25 5.43
CA GLN A 254 -22.79 1.23 4.56
C GLN A 254 -21.59 1.78 3.81
N GLY A 255 -20.71 0.88 3.37
CA GLY A 255 -19.58 1.25 2.53
C GLY A 255 -18.27 0.61 2.95
N SER A 256 -17.18 1.23 2.50
CA SER A 256 -15.81 0.94 2.92
C SER A 256 -15.13 2.21 3.40
N GLN A 257 -14.14 2.08 4.29
CA GLN A 257 -13.32 3.20 4.77
C GLN A 257 -11.85 2.82 4.78
N LEU A 258 -11.00 3.77 4.38
CA LEU A 258 -9.55 3.72 4.49
C LEU A 258 -9.07 4.93 5.29
N CYS A 259 -8.19 4.71 6.26
CA CYS A 259 -7.47 5.76 6.97
C CYS A 259 -5.97 5.56 6.77
N TYR A 260 -5.31 6.59 6.24
CA TYR A 260 -3.87 6.62 6.02
C TYR A 260 -3.23 7.66 6.96
N PRO A 261 -2.25 7.28 7.79
CA PRO A 261 -1.58 8.20 8.69
C PRO A 261 -0.42 8.91 7.98
N VAL A 262 -0.43 10.23 8.00
CA VAL A 262 0.71 11.04 7.53
C VAL A 262 1.66 11.23 8.71
N VAL A 263 2.78 10.52 8.67
CA VAL A 263 3.82 10.57 9.69
C VAL A 263 4.81 11.66 9.36
N ASP A 264 5.05 12.54 10.32
CA ASP A 264 6.06 13.56 10.18
C ASP A 264 7.48 12.95 10.27
N PRO A 265 8.38 13.25 9.32
CA PRO A 265 9.69 12.60 9.27
C PRO A 265 10.62 13.00 10.41
N SER A 266 10.44 14.19 10.98
CA SER A 266 11.31 14.73 12.04
C SER A 266 10.93 14.18 13.41
N THR A 267 9.64 14.16 13.71
CA THR A 267 9.11 13.73 15.02
C THR A 267 8.74 12.24 15.06
N ARG A 268 8.53 11.62 13.89
CA ARG A 268 7.98 10.26 13.73
C ARG A 268 6.58 10.10 14.32
N GLU A 269 5.88 11.20 14.58
CA GLU A 269 4.50 11.21 15.05
C GLU A 269 3.52 11.44 13.90
N VAL A 270 2.28 10.97 14.08
CA VAL A 270 1.21 11.19 13.11
C VAL A 270 0.70 12.61 13.29
N VAL A 271 0.82 13.43 12.25
CA VAL A 271 0.41 14.85 12.27
C VAL A 271 -0.89 15.08 11.50
N LEU A 272 -1.18 14.24 10.51
CA LEU A 272 -2.43 14.26 9.77
C LEU A 272 -2.93 12.83 9.55
N VAL A 273 -4.25 12.68 9.39
CA VAL A 273 -4.85 11.43 8.91
C VAL A 273 -5.71 11.72 7.70
N LEU A 274 -5.38 11.06 6.58
CA LEU A 274 -6.18 11.10 5.37
C LEU A 274 -7.22 9.97 5.43
N THR A 275 -8.48 10.33 5.31
CA THR A 275 -9.62 9.43 5.35
C THR A 275 -10.26 9.36 3.97
N ILE A 276 -10.58 8.16 3.52
CA ILE A 276 -11.24 7.90 2.24
C ILE A 276 -12.41 6.97 2.52
N ALA A 277 -13.62 7.42 2.28
CA ALA A 277 -14.83 6.65 2.52
C ALA A 277 -15.60 6.47 1.21
N GLY A 278 -15.81 5.23 0.79
CA GLY A 278 -16.68 4.88 -0.33
C GLY A 278 -18.05 4.42 0.16
N ASP A 279 -19.10 4.74 -0.59
CA ASP A 279 -20.49 4.41 -0.23
C ASP A 279 -20.90 2.95 -0.52
N LYS A 280 -20.09 2.20 -1.27
CA LYS A 280 -20.30 0.76 -1.55
C LYS A 280 -19.40 -0.12 -0.70
N GLN A 281 -19.91 -1.28 -0.32
CA GLN A 281 -19.11 -2.30 0.36
C GLN A 281 -18.03 -2.86 -0.58
N CYS A 282 -16.88 -3.21 -0.04
CA CYS A 282 -15.74 -3.77 -0.75
C CYS A 282 -15.21 -2.92 -1.93
N CYS A 283 -15.48 -1.61 -1.97
CA CYS A 283 -14.85 -0.71 -2.94
C CYS A 283 -13.39 -0.40 -2.56
N LEU A 284 -13.09 -0.36 -1.26
CA LEU A 284 -11.74 -0.32 -0.72
C LEU A 284 -11.40 -1.70 -0.15
N ARG A 285 -10.42 -2.38 -0.75
CA ARG A 285 -10.06 -3.76 -0.37
C ARG A 285 -8.67 -3.82 0.21
N GLU A 286 -8.50 -4.56 1.31
CA GLU A 286 -7.23 -4.78 2.00
C GLU A 286 -6.20 -5.45 1.07
N LYS A 287 -6.64 -6.29 0.14
CA LYS A 287 -5.76 -6.89 -0.89
C LYS A 287 -5.10 -5.87 -1.83
N HIS A 288 -5.67 -4.67 -1.94
CA HIS A 288 -5.15 -3.55 -2.75
C HIS A 288 -4.40 -2.51 -1.90
N LEU A 289 -4.13 -2.79 -0.63
CA LEU A 289 -3.51 -1.85 0.31
C LEU A 289 -2.26 -1.16 -0.27
N GLU A 290 -1.34 -1.93 -0.82
CA GLU A 290 -0.08 -1.39 -1.37
C GLU A 290 -0.29 -0.42 -2.51
N LEU A 291 -1.33 -0.63 -3.32
CA LEU A 291 -1.69 0.30 -4.38
C LEU A 291 -2.19 1.61 -3.77
N TYR A 292 -3.10 1.55 -2.79
CA TYR A 292 -3.62 2.74 -2.14
C TYR A 292 -2.52 3.54 -1.44
N GLU A 293 -1.61 2.86 -0.72
CA GLU A 293 -0.45 3.48 -0.08
C GLU A 293 0.46 4.14 -1.12
N TRP A 294 0.77 3.45 -2.22
CA TRP A 294 1.58 4.02 -3.30
C TRP A 294 0.95 5.30 -3.90
N ILE A 295 -0.37 5.30 -4.13
CA ILE A 295 -1.08 6.48 -4.63
C ILE A 295 -1.00 7.61 -3.60
N ILE A 296 -1.36 7.33 -2.35
CA ILE A 296 -1.44 8.34 -1.29
C ILE A 296 -0.06 8.92 -0.97
N ASP A 297 1.01 8.12 -1.03
CA ASP A 297 2.39 8.53 -0.80
C ASP A 297 2.82 9.71 -1.69
N HIS A 298 2.35 9.77 -2.93
CA HIS A 298 2.63 10.88 -3.83
C HIS A 298 2.02 12.22 -3.34
N TYR A 299 0.93 12.17 -2.60
CA TYR A 299 0.27 13.33 -2.01
C TYR A 299 0.74 13.59 -0.59
N SER A 300 1.01 12.56 0.20
CA SER A 300 1.38 12.67 1.63
C SER A 300 2.64 13.50 1.83
N VAL A 301 3.67 13.31 0.98
CA VAL A 301 4.90 14.13 1.03
C VAL A 301 4.59 15.62 0.87
N ARG A 302 3.64 15.96 -0.02
CA ARG A 302 3.23 17.36 -0.26
C ARG A 302 2.35 17.87 0.87
N LEU A 303 1.43 17.04 1.39
CA LEU A 303 0.62 17.39 2.56
C LEU A 303 1.50 17.71 3.77
N THR A 304 2.55 16.92 4.03
CA THR A 304 3.51 17.20 5.10
C THR A 304 4.23 18.53 4.87
N LEU A 305 4.67 18.83 3.65
CA LEU A 305 5.30 20.11 3.32
C LEU A 305 4.36 21.29 3.61
N GLU A 306 3.12 21.24 3.10
CA GLU A 306 2.16 22.33 3.27
C GLU A 306 1.73 22.49 4.73
N HIS A 307 1.59 21.40 5.48
CA HIS A 307 1.35 21.46 6.93
C HIS A 307 2.52 22.11 7.68
N ARG A 308 3.77 21.82 7.30
CA ARG A 308 4.94 22.52 7.87
C ARG A 308 4.97 24.00 7.50
N LEU A 309 4.61 24.35 6.27
CA LEU A 309 4.48 25.74 5.84
C LEU A 309 3.39 26.48 6.61
N TYR A 310 2.25 25.82 6.87
CA TYR A 310 1.20 26.35 7.73
C TYR A 310 1.74 26.66 9.14
N LEU A 311 2.39 25.70 9.80
CA LEU A 311 2.96 25.90 11.13
C LEU A 311 4.06 26.97 11.17
N LEU A 312 4.85 27.12 10.11
CA LEU A 312 5.84 28.20 9.99
C LEU A 312 5.13 29.54 9.89
N ARG A 313 4.12 29.65 9.03
CA ARG A 313 3.30 30.85 8.85
C ARG A 313 2.71 31.32 10.19
N GLU A 314 2.05 30.43 10.92
CA GLU A 314 1.42 30.72 12.24
C GLU A 314 2.42 31.10 13.34
N LYS A 315 3.70 30.72 13.22
CA LYS A 315 4.73 31.00 14.25
C LYS A 315 5.58 32.23 13.95
N THR A 316 5.65 32.65 12.68
CA THR A 316 6.53 33.75 12.22
C THR A 316 5.77 35.03 11.87
N LEU A 317 4.45 34.97 11.81
CA LEU A 317 3.54 36.07 11.50
C LEU A 317 2.55 36.23 12.65
#